data_AF-A0A7T8GNN0-F1
#
_entry.id   AF-A0A7T8GNN0-F1
#
_cell.length_a   1.000
_cell.length_b   1.000
_cell.length_c   1.000
_cell.angle_alpha   90.00
_cell.angle_beta   90.00
_cell.angle_gamma   90.00
#
_symmetry.space_group_name_H-M   'P 1'
#
loop_
_entity.id
_entity.type
_entity.pdbx_description
1 polymer ?
#
loop_
_entity_poly.entity_id
_entity_poly.type
_entity_poly.pdbx_seq_one_letter_code
_entity_poly.pdbx_strand_id
1 'polypeptide(L)'
;MLRDLGLPPKDLDKPEAIQSKIEEVDKNFDLIMIAEHFDESLILFKELLCWSFDDITNLKLNSRNSESKERIFHHTTKEKARSSLRNWLRGDFMLYEYFHEKFHRVYIPRIMGVKNMTHEVNYLRAKTWTSLINVHDIADSKFQLWKKDLVGYEMVEGCELYGLKENVLVDMVRDEQKKRIIEVFNVTIKP
;
A
#
# COMPACT_ATOMS: atom_id res chain seq x y z
N MET A 1 -0.42 12.59 8.09
CA MET A 1 -1.22 12.37 6.86
C MET A 1 -1.97 13.62 6.44
N LEU A 2 -2.70 14.31 7.32
CA LEU A 2 -3.46 15.51 6.98
C LEU A 2 -2.59 16.62 6.36
N ARG A 3 -1.34 16.77 6.82
CA ARG A 3 -0.38 17.69 6.21
C ARG A 3 -0.09 17.35 4.75
N ASP A 4 0.06 16.07 4.44
CA ASP A 4 0.33 15.57 3.09
C ASP A 4 -0.90 15.72 2.18
N LEU A 5 -2.10 15.69 2.78
CA LEU A 5 -3.39 16.04 2.15
C LEU A 5 -3.63 17.56 2.04
N GLY A 6 -2.59 18.36 2.29
CA GLY A 6 -2.59 19.80 2.08
C GLY A 6 -3.21 20.63 3.21
N LEU A 7 -3.46 20.06 4.40
CA LEU A 7 -3.87 20.86 5.55
C LEU A 7 -2.67 21.67 6.10
N PRO A 8 -2.76 23.02 6.18
CA PRO A 8 -1.65 23.83 6.66
C PRO A 8 -1.28 23.49 8.11
N PRO A 9 0.01 23.53 8.49
CA PRO A 9 0.45 23.19 9.85
C PRO A 9 -0.27 23.96 10.97
N LYS A 10 -0.59 25.23 10.73
CA LYS A 10 -1.33 26.10 11.66
C LYS A 10 -2.78 25.66 11.94
N ASP A 11 -3.32 24.76 11.13
CA ASP A 11 -4.70 24.30 11.18
C ASP A 11 -4.78 22.81 11.60
N LEU A 12 -3.65 22.13 11.83
CA LEU A 12 -3.60 20.71 12.24
C LEU A 12 -4.21 20.44 13.61
N ASP A 13 -4.31 21.47 14.46
CA ASP A 13 -4.90 21.37 15.81
C ASP A 13 -6.33 21.93 15.88
N LYS A 14 -6.88 22.44 14.77
CA LYS A 14 -8.21 23.06 14.72
C LYS A 14 -9.25 22.01 14.32
N PRO A 15 -10.16 21.59 15.22
CA PRO A 15 -11.11 20.51 14.93
C PRO A 15 -11.97 20.78 13.69
N GLU A 16 -12.39 22.02 13.49
CA GLU A 16 -13.25 22.41 12.37
C GLU A 16 -12.50 22.30 11.03
N ALA A 17 -11.24 22.73 11.00
CA ALA A 17 -10.41 22.65 9.80
C ALA A 17 -10.07 21.19 9.44
N ILE A 18 -9.80 20.37 10.46
CA ILE A 18 -9.59 18.92 10.30
C ILE A 18 -10.87 18.28 9.73
N GLN A 19 -12.03 18.57 10.32
CA GLN A 19 -13.30 18.02 9.88
C GLN A 19 -13.63 18.41 8.44
N SER A 20 -13.48 19.69 8.07
CA SER A 20 -13.68 20.14 6.69
C SER A 20 -12.70 19.46 5.72
N LYS A 21 -11.45 19.21 6.12
CA LYS A 21 -10.49 18.48 5.29
C LYS A 21 -10.88 17.01 5.14
N ILE A 22 -11.40 16.36 6.18
CA ILE A 22 -11.91 14.99 6.10
C ILE A 22 -13.06 14.91 5.08
N GLU A 23 -14.01 15.85 5.15
CA GLU A 23 -15.14 15.92 4.21
C GLU A 23 -14.72 16.20 2.78
N GLU A 24 -13.73 17.08 2.58
CA GLU A 24 -13.12 17.34 1.27
C GLU A 24 -12.49 16.07 0.69
N VAL A 25 -11.71 15.35 1.49
CA VAL A 25 -11.09 14.08 1.08
C VAL A 25 -12.18 13.05 0.79
N ASP A 26 -13.23 12.98 1.61
CA ASP A 26 -14.32 12.03 1.43
C ASP A 26 -15.08 12.23 0.12
N LYS A 27 -15.19 13.49 -0.32
CA LYS A 27 -15.83 13.85 -1.59
C LYS A 27 -14.94 13.54 -2.80
N ASN A 28 -13.62 13.62 -2.64
CA ASN A 28 -12.67 13.54 -3.75
C ASN A 28 -12.26 12.10 -4.10
N PHE A 29 -12.44 11.15 -3.18
CA PHE A 29 -12.00 9.76 -3.37
C PHE A 29 -13.16 8.77 -3.31
N ASP A 30 -13.28 7.92 -4.32
CA ASP A 30 -14.27 6.82 -4.34
C ASP A 30 -13.96 5.70 -3.35
N LEU A 31 -12.68 5.54 -3.00
CA LEU A 31 -12.16 4.57 -2.06
C LEU A 31 -10.89 5.11 -1.39
N ILE A 32 -10.84 5.01 -0.06
CA ILE A 32 -9.61 5.12 0.74
C ILE A 32 -9.28 3.73 1.27
N MET A 33 -8.11 3.21 0.91
CA MET A 33 -7.63 1.90 1.35
C MET A 33 -7.05 1.97 2.76
N ILE A 34 -7.25 0.91 3.55
CA ILE A 34 -6.75 0.81 4.92
C ILE A 34 -5.67 -0.27 4.96
N ALA A 35 -4.47 0.09 5.43
CA ALA A 35 -3.30 -0.80 5.40
C ALA A 35 -3.49 -2.05 6.27
N GLU A 36 -4.22 -1.95 7.38
CA GLU A 36 -4.60 -3.08 8.24
C GLU A 36 -5.56 -4.06 7.56
N HIS A 37 -6.28 -3.59 6.54
CA HIS A 37 -7.24 -4.33 5.72
C HIS A 37 -6.81 -4.29 4.24
N PHE A 38 -5.52 -4.47 3.99
CA PHE A 38 -4.94 -4.28 2.65
C PHE A 38 -5.53 -5.24 1.62
N ASP A 39 -5.71 -6.51 1.97
CA ASP A 39 -6.28 -7.50 1.06
C ASP A 39 -7.74 -7.16 0.73
N GLU A 40 -8.55 -6.82 1.73
CA GLU A 40 -9.93 -6.36 1.53
C GLU A 40 -9.97 -5.09 0.68
N SER A 41 -9.05 -4.15 0.93
CA SER A 41 -8.93 -2.91 0.16
C SER A 41 -8.62 -3.19 -1.31
N LEU A 42 -7.77 -4.16 -1.60
CA LEU A 42 -7.47 -4.58 -2.97
C LEU A 42 -8.66 -5.25 -3.65
N ILE A 43 -9.45 -6.05 -2.92
CA ILE A 43 -10.71 -6.60 -3.47
C ILE A 43 -11.66 -5.46 -3.83
N LEU A 44 -11.86 -4.48 -2.95
CA LEU A 44 -12.72 -3.32 -3.26
C LEU A 44 -12.19 -2.53 -4.46
N PHE A 45 -10.87 -2.33 -4.53
CA PHE A 45 -10.24 -1.61 -5.64
C PHE A 45 -10.39 -2.35 -6.98
N LYS A 46 -10.19 -3.68 -6.97
CA LYS A 46 -10.41 -4.56 -8.12
C LYS A 46 -11.85 -4.43 -8.65
N GLU A 47 -12.83 -4.47 -7.76
CA GLU A 47 -14.23 -4.36 -8.13
C GLU A 47 -14.59 -3.00 -8.72
N LEU A 48 -14.04 -1.90 -8.16
CA LEU A 48 -14.25 -0.55 -8.71
C LEU A 48 -13.67 -0.36 -10.11
N LEU A 49 -12.54 -1.01 -10.41
CA LEU A 49 -11.85 -0.89 -11.71
C LEU A 49 -12.23 -2.00 -12.70
N CYS A 50 -13.13 -2.90 -12.33
CA CYS A 50 -13.46 -4.11 -13.11
C CYS A 50 -12.23 -4.95 -13.46
N TRP A 51 -11.25 -5.00 -12.55
CA TRP A 51 -10.02 -5.75 -12.72
C TRP A 51 -10.17 -7.23 -12.39
N SER A 52 -9.24 -8.02 -12.92
CA SER A 52 -9.08 -9.44 -12.60
C SER A 52 -8.26 -9.62 -11.32
N PHE A 53 -8.17 -10.86 -10.85
CA PHE A 53 -7.26 -11.18 -9.73
C PHE A 53 -5.78 -11.10 -10.11
N ASP A 54 -5.44 -11.28 -11.39
CA ASP A 54 -4.06 -11.14 -11.86
C ASP A 54 -3.56 -9.70 -11.69
N ASP A 55 -4.43 -8.70 -11.89
CA ASP A 55 -4.09 -7.28 -11.78
C ASP A 55 -3.82 -6.80 -10.34
N ILE A 56 -4.34 -7.54 -9.35
CA ILE A 56 -4.21 -7.19 -7.92
C ILE A 56 -3.37 -8.20 -7.12
N THR A 57 -2.83 -9.22 -7.78
CA THR A 57 -1.89 -10.15 -7.15
C THR A 57 -0.66 -9.35 -6.72
N ASN A 58 -0.23 -9.50 -5.47
CA ASN A 58 0.78 -8.62 -4.88
C ASN A 58 1.66 -9.37 -3.90
N LEU A 59 2.88 -8.87 -3.68
CA LEU A 59 3.81 -9.44 -2.70
C LEU A 59 4.14 -8.43 -1.61
N LYS A 60 4.22 -8.91 -0.37
CA LYS A 60 4.59 -8.08 0.78
C LYS A 60 6.09 -7.88 0.87
N LEU A 61 6.62 -6.98 0.05
CA LEU A 61 8.04 -6.61 0.07
C LEU A 61 8.35 -5.54 1.11
N ASN A 62 9.62 -5.45 1.51
CA ASN A 62 10.17 -4.37 2.36
C ASN A 62 9.46 -4.16 3.70
N SER A 63 8.71 -5.16 4.17
CA SER A 63 8.14 -5.12 5.51
C SER A 63 9.22 -5.49 6.54
N ARG A 64 9.29 -4.74 7.64
CA ARG A 64 10.18 -5.10 8.75
C ARG A 64 9.71 -6.39 9.39
N ASN A 65 10.65 -7.28 9.70
CA ASN A 65 10.36 -8.49 10.46
C ASN A 65 9.77 -8.17 11.85
N SER A 66 9.02 -9.13 12.40
CA SER A 66 8.29 -8.97 13.68
C SER A 66 9.24 -8.61 14.83
N GLU A 67 10.41 -9.22 14.88
CA GLU A 67 11.43 -8.97 15.90
C GLU A 67 11.87 -7.51 15.95
N SER A 68 12.02 -6.86 14.80
CA SER A 68 12.45 -5.45 14.74
C SER A 68 11.37 -4.48 15.21
N LYS A 69 10.10 -4.86 15.15
CA LYS A 69 8.99 -4.02 15.61
C LYS A 69 8.89 -3.99 17.13
N GLU A 70 9.16 -5.12 17.79
CA GLU A 70 9.13 -5.21 19.25
C GLU A 70 10.24 -4.38 19.91
N ARG A 71 11.39 -4.21 19.23
CA ARG A 71 12.52 -3.38 19.72
C ARG A 71 12.22 -1.88 19.81
N ILE A 72 11.13 -1.38 19.23
CA ILE A 72 10.81 0.06 19.26
C ILE A 72 10.42 0.52 20.67
N PHE A 73 9.90 -0.38 21.51
CA PHE A 73 9.40 -0.06 22.85
C PHE A 73 10.45 -0.24 23.96
N HIS A 74 11.74 -0.35 23.64
CA HIS A 74 12.78 -0.57 24.65
C HIS A 74 12.88 0.52 25.73
N HIS A 75 12.40 1.74 25.47
CA HIS A 75 12.53 2.89 26.37
C HIS A 75 11.20 3.43 26.92
N THR A 76 10.06 2.82 26.58
CA THR A 76 8.75 3.26 27.06
C THR A 76 7.72 2.13 26.96
N THR A 77 6.67 2.18 27.77
CA THR A 77 5.56 1.23 27.60
C THR A 77 4.77 1.56 26.33
N LYS A 78 4.20 0.51 25.73
CA LYS A 78 3.40 0.61 24.51
C LYS A 78 2.21 1.55 24.70
N GLU A 79 1.61 1.55 25.88
CA GLU A 79 0.46 2.36 26.26
C GLU A 79 0.83 3.85 26.34
N LYS A 80 1.96 4.19 26.98
CA LYS A 80 2.42 5.58 27.12
C LYS A 80 2.86 6.18 25.79
N ALA A 81 3.51 5.38 24.93
CA ALA A 81 3.81 5.78 23.56
C ALA A 81 2.52 6.06 22.77
N ARG A 82 1.54 5.15 22.84
CA ARG A 82 0.27 5.29 22.12
C ARG A 82 -0.55 6.50 22.57
N SER A 83 -0.65 6.76 23.86
CA SER A 83 -1.39 7.94 24.36
C SER A 83 -0.73 9.24 23.90
N SER A 84 0.60 9.32 23.97
CA SER A 84 1.35 10.50 23.51
C SER A 84 1.19 10.72 22.00
N LEU A 85 1.25 9.65 21.20
CA LEU A 85 1.03 9.70 19.75
C LEU A 85 -0.41 10.10 19.41
N ARG A 86 -1.42 9.61 20.14
CA ARG A 86 -2.82 9.97 19.91
C ARG A 86 -3.08 11.46 20.16
N ASN A 87 -2.40 12.04 21.14
CA ASN A 87 -2.48 13.47 21.38
C ASN A 87 -1.75 14.27 20.29
N TRP A 88 -0.55 13.84 19.89
CA TRP A 88 0.26 14.56 18.91
C TRP A 88 -0.27 14.46 17.48
N LEU A 89 -0.85 13.31 17.13
CA LEU A 89 -1.39 13.01 15.80
C LEU A 89 -2.92 13.04 15.80
N ARG A 90 -3.54 13.83 16.68
CA ARG A 90 -5.01 13.82 16.89
C ARG A 90 -5.78 13.93 15.57
N GLY A 91 -5.39 14.84 14.69
CA GLY A 91 -6.03 15.00 13.39
C GLY A 91 -5.89 13.76 12.50
N ASP A 92 -4.71 13.14 12.45
CA ASP A 92 -4.51 11.89 11.69
C ASP A 92 -5.33 10.74 12.28
N PHE A 93 -5.52 10.69 13.60
CA PHE A 93 -6.42 9.73 14.24
C PHE A 93 -7.89 9.98 13.86
N MET A 94 -8.34 11.23 13.84
CA MET A 94 -9.70 11.58 13.40
C MET A 94 -9.95 11.15 11.94
N LEU A 95 -8.98 11.41 11.06
CA LEU A 95 -9.02 10.99 9.66
C LEU A 95 -9.11 9.45 9.55
N TYR A 96 -8.24 8.73 10.27
CA TYR A 96 -8.21 7.27 10.27
C TYR A 96 -9.53 6.69 10.79
N GLU A 97 -10.03 7.16 11.93
CA GLU A 97 -11.26 6.64 12.55
C GLU A 97 -12.47 6.83 11.61
N TYR A 98 -12.58 8.00 10.97
CA TYR A 98 -13.62 8.28 9.98
C TYR A 98 -13.58 7.28 8.81
N PHE A 99 -12.42 7.12 8.16
CA PHE A 99 -12.31 6.25 6.99
C PHE A 99 -12.35 4.77 7.35
N HIS A 100 -11.86 4.37 8.52
CA HIS A 100 -11.99 3.01 9.02
C HIS A 100 -13.47 2.66 9.25
N GLU A 101 -14.27 3.54 9.86
CA GLU A 101 -15.71 3.33 9.99
C GLU A 101 -16.39 3.28 8.62
N LYS A 102 -16.10 4.25 7.74
CA LYS A 102 -16.66 4.31 6.38
C LYS A 102 -16.29 3.07 5.56
N PHE A 103 -15.09 2.53 5.73
CA PHE A 103 -14.62 1.32 5.07
C PHE A 103 -15.56 0.13 5.31
N HIS A 104 -15.86 -0.16 6.59
CA HIS A 104 -16.71 -1.28 6.95
C HIS A 104 -18.19 -1.00 6.71
N ARG A 105 -18.67 0.20 7.02
CA ARG A 105 -20.11 0.51 7.01
C ARG A 105 -20.63 0.91 5.64
N VAL A 106 -19.76 1.45 4.77
CA VAL A 106 -20.14 2.01 3.47
C VAL A 106 -19.42 1.29 2.34
N TYR A 107 -18.08 1.28 2.31
CA TYR A 107 -17.34 0.78 1.14
C TYR A 107 -17.57 -0.71 0.90
N ILE A 108 -17.42 -1.55 1.92
CA ILE A 108 -17.62 -3.00 1.77
C ILE A 108 -19.04 -3.33 1.25
N PRO A 109 -20.15 -2.93 1.91
CA PRO A 109 -21.48 -3.24 1.41
C PRO A 109 -21.78 -2.64 0.04
N ARG A 110 -21.35 -1.40 -0.22
CA ARG A 110 -21.63 -0.69 -1.47
C ARG A 110 -20.95 -1.35 -2.68
N ILE A 111 -19.68 -1.71 -2.54
CA ILE A 111 -18.85 -2.17 -3.67
C ILE A 111 -19.00 -3.67 -3.87
N MET A 112 -19.02 -4.47 -2.78
CA MET A 112 -19.14 -5.92 -2.90
C MET A 112 -20.55 -6.37 -3.30
N GLY A 113 -21.58 -5.60 -2.92
CA GLY A 113 -22.98 -5.99 -3.09
C GLY A 113 -23.26 -7.32 -2.38
N VAL A 114 -23.51 -8.37 -3.16
CA VAL A 114 -23.81 -9.72 -2.65
C VAL A 114 -22.58 -10.63 -2.51
N LYS A 115 -21.40 -10.19 -2.97
CA LYS A 115 -20.17 -10.99 -2.93
C LYS A 115 -19.67 -11.18 -1.50
N ASN A 116 -19.06 -12.33 -1.24
CA ASN A 116 -18.51 -12.65 0.07
C ASN A 116 -17.03 -12.21 0.14
N MET A 117 -16.76 -11.14 0.90
CA MET A 117 -15.41 -10.59 1.08
C MET A 117 -14.40 -11.65 1.54
N THR A 118 -14.75 -12.48 2.51
CA THR A 118 -13.85 -13.52 3.03
C THR A 118 -13.46 -14.53 1.95
N HIS A 119 -14.40 -14.90 1.08
CA HIS A 119 -14.13 -15.81 -0.03
C HIS A 119 -13.16 -15.18 -1.05
N GLU A 120 -13.40 -13.94 -1.47
CA GLU A 120 -12.56 -13.20 -2.42
C GLU A 120 -11.13 -13.01 -1.87
N VAL A 121 -11.00 -12.64 -0.60
CA VAL A 121 -9.69 -12.50 0.07
C VAL A 121 -8.96 -13.84 0.14
N ASN A 122 -9.64 -14.93 0.48
CA ASN A 122 -9.02 -16.26 0.53
C ASN A 122 -8.55 -16.71 -0.85
N TYR A 123 -9.31 -16.39 -1.90
CA TYR A 123 -8.92 -16.67 -3.28
C TYR A 123 -7.68 -15.85 -3.68
N LEU A 124 -7.67 -14.54 -3.42
CA LEU A 124 -6.52 -13.67 -3.67
C LEU A 124 -5.25 -14.20 -2.97
N ARG A 125 -5.38 -14.57 -1.68
CA ARG A 125 -4.28 -15.14 -0.92
C ARG A 125 -3.80 -16.45 -1.54
N ALA A 126 -4.68 -17.39 -1.84
CA ALA A 126 -4.27 -18.66 -2.44
C ALA A 126 -3.44 -18.46 -3.72
N LYS A 127 -3.89 -17.56 -4.61
CA LYS A 127 -3.20 -17.22 -5.86
C LYS A 127 -1.86 -16.50 -5.65
N THR A 128 -1.79 -15.63 -4.65
CA THR A 128 -0.55 -14.93 -4.29
C THR A 128 0.50 -15.92 -3.78
N TRP A 129 0.10 -16.84 -2.91
CA TRP A 129 1.02 -17.77 -2.25
C TRP A 129 1.53 -18.88 -3.18
N THR A 130 0.78 -19.26 -4.22
CA THR A 130 1.28 -20.20 -5.24
C THR A 130 2.47 -19.67 -6.03
N SER A 131 2.68 -18.35 -6.03
CA SER A 131 3.75 -17.69 -6.79
C SER A 131 5.01 -17.42 -5.94
N LEU A 132 5.04 -17.87 -4.69
CA LEU A 132 6.07 -17.52 -3.71
C LEU A 132 7.00 -18.68 -3.37
N ILE A 133 8.31 -18.47 -3.52
CA ILE A 133 9.35 -19.25 -2.84
C ILE A 133 9.96 -18.33 -1.77
N ASN A 134 9.73 -18.65 -0.49
CA ASN A 134 10.31 -17.90 0.63
C ASN A 134 11.81 -18.20 0.73
N VAL A 135 12.66 -17.20 0.48
CA VAL A 135 14.11 -17.32 0.67
C VAL A 135 14.60 -16.10 1.43
N HIS A 136 15.27 -16.33 2.58
CA HIS A 136 15.80 -15.27 3.44
C HIS A 136 17.14 -14.70 2.94
N ASP A 137 17.74 -15.30 1.91
CA ASP A 137 19.02 -14.89 1.33
C ASP A 137 18.94 -14.89 -0.19
N ILE A 138 18.51 -13.77 -0.79
CA ILE A 138 18.47 -13.66 -2.25
C ILE A 138 19.85 -13.25 -2.76
N ALA A 139 20.52 -14.18 -3.44
CA ALA A 139 21.86 -13.97 -3.99
C ALA A 139 21.88 -13.01 -5.18
N ASP A 140 20.77 -12.91 -5.92
CA ASP A 140 20.66 -11.99 -7.05
C ASP A 140 20.49 -10.53 -6.56
N SER A 141 21.46 -9.71 -6.92
CA SER A 141 21.51 -8.26 -6.65
C SER A 141 20.23 -7.50 -7.06
N LYS A 142 19.48 -7.99 -8.06
CA LYS A 142 18.22 -7.39 -8.53
C LYS A 142 17.11 -7.46 -7.48
N PHE A 143 17.19 -8.44 -6.58
CA PHE A 143 16.21 -8.74 -5.54
C PHE A 143 16.77 -8.50 -4.11
N GLN A 144 18.07 -8.18 -4.00
CA GLN A 144 18.76 -7.99 -2.71
C GLN A 144 18.20 -6.84 -1.86
N LEU A 145 17.75 -7.11 -0.65
CA LEU A 145 17.13 -6.10 0.22
C LEU A 145 18.12 -5.02 0.71
N TRP A 146 17.61 -3.79 0.93
CA TRP A 146 18.42 -2.66 1.44
C TRP A 146 18.96 -2.92 2.86
N LYS A 147 18.21 -3.68 3.66
CA LYS A 147 18.62 -4.13 4.99
C LYS A 147 18.19 -5.57 5.22
N LYS A 148 18.95 -6.27 6.06
CA LYS A 148 18.71 -7.66 6.45
C LYS A 148 17.44 -7.87 7.31
N ASP A 149 16.87 -6.80 7.87
CA ASP A 149 15.64 -6.87 8.68
C ASP A 149 14.35 -6.71 7.85
N LEU A 150 14.48 -6.60 6.52
CA LEU A 150 13.38 -6.51 5.58
C LEU A 150 12.99 -7.89 5.06
N VAL A 151 11.76 -8.02 4.57
CA VAL A 151 11.25 -9.23 3.89
C VAL A 151 11.42 -9.08 2.37
N GLY A 152 11.88 -10.15 1.71
CA GLY A 152 12.03 -10.30 0.26
C GLY A 152 11.74 -11.72 -0.19
N TYR A 153 11.58 -11.92 -1.51
CA TYR A 153 11.26 -13.21 -2.11
C TYR A 153 12.14 -13.48 -3.33
N GLU A 154 12.55 -14.72 -3.54
CA GLU A 154 13.08 -15.18 -4.82
C GLU A 154 11.91 -15.63 -5.69
N MET A 155 11.87 -15.15 -6.94
CA MET A 155 10.72 -15.36 -7.81
C MET A 155 10.87 -16.64 -8.64
N VAL A 156 9.75 -17.35 -8.80
CA VAL A 156 9.65 -18.42 -9.80
C VAL A 156 9.74 -17.82 -11.20
N GLU A 157 10.25 -18.59 -12.16
CA GLU A 157 10.30 -18.23 -13.58
C GLU A 157 8.92 -17.77 -14.08
N GLY A 158 8.88 -16.61 -14.76
CA GLY A 158 7.66 -15.95 -15.22
C GLY A 158 7.01 -14.99 -14.21
N CYS A 159 7.51 -14.91 -12.97
CA CYS A 159 7.00 -14.00 -11.93
C CYS A 159 8.04 -12.96 -11.48
N GLU A 160 9.12 -12.78 -12.24
CA GLU A 160 10.31 -12.01 -11.84
C GLU A 160 9.97 -10.55 -11.48
N LEU A 161 9.03 -9.95 -12.21
CA LEU A 161 8.63 -8.55 -12.02
C LEU A 161 8.11 -8.24 -10.60
N TYR A 162 7.46 -9.21 -9.94
CA TYR A 162 6.87 -9.00 -8.62
C TYR A 162 7.90 -8.83 -7.50
N GLY A 163 9.12 -9.38 -7.68
CA GLY A 163 10.18 -9.32 -6.69
C GLY A 163 11.20 -8.19 -6.92
N LEU A 164 11.15 -7.52 -8.08
CA LEU A 164 12.14 -6.51 -8.44
C LEU A 164 12.11 -5.32 -7.47
N LYS A 165 13.28 -4.75 -7.24
CA LYS A 165 13.38 -3.44 -6.60
C LYS A 165 12.69 -2.38 -7.45
N GLU A 166 12.06 -1.42 -6.79
CA GLU A 166 11.38 -0.30 -7.45
C GLU A 166 12.28 0.42 -8.46
N ASN A 167 13.53 0.73 -8.11
CA ASN A 167 14.45 1.42 -9.02
C ASN A 167 14.75 0.59 -10.28
N VAL A 168 14.94 -0.72 -10.15
CA VAL A 168 15.18 -1.62 -11.29
C VAL A 168 13.93 -1.68 -12.17
N LEU A 169 12.75 -1.83 -11.57
CA LEU A 169 11.49 -1.85 -12.31
C LEU A 169 11.22 -0.53 -13.04
N VAL A 170 11.45 0.61 -12.38
CA VAL A 170 11.27 1.95 -12.97
C VAL A 170 12.21 2.16 -14.15
N ASP A 171 13.47 1.76 -14.04
CA ASP A 171 14.43 1.88 -15.14
C ASP A 171 14.04 1.00 -16.33
N MET A 172 13.57 -0.23 -16.08
CA MET A 172 13.01 -1.10 -17.12
C MET A 172 11.82 -0.45 -17.84
N VAL A 173 10.86 0.10 -17.09
CA VAL A 173 9.68 0.76 -17.66
C VAL A 173 10.08 1.99 -18.46
N ARG A 174 11.04 2.79 -17.97
CA ARG A 174 11.55 3.96 -18.68
C ARG A 174 12.21 3.59 -20.00
N ASP A 175 12.96 2.50 -20.04
CA ASP A 175 13.61 2.05 -21.26
C ASP A 175 12.60 1.54 -22.30
N GLU A 176 11.54 0.83 -21.87
CA GLU A 176 10.43 0.47 -22.75
C GLU A 176 9.65 1.69 -23.25
N GLN A 177 9.40 2.67 -22.39
CA GLN A 177 8.77 3.93 -22.81
C GLN A 177 9.61 4.69 -23.85
N LYS A 178 10.94 4.74 -23.68
CA LYS A 178 11.84 5.35 -24.67
C LYS A 178 11.76 4.63 -26.02
N LYS A 179 11.77 3.30 -26.04
CA LYS A 179 11.63 2.51 -27.28
C LYS A 179 10.33 2.85 -28.00
N ARG A 180 9.21 2.87 -27.28
CA ARG A 180 7.89 3.23 -27.85
C ARG A 180 7.88 4.64 -28.41
N ILE A 181 8.50 5.61 -27.74
CA ILE A 181 8.60 6.98 -28.25
C ILE A 181 9.39 7.03 -29.56
N ILE A 182 10.53 6.32 -29.63
CA ILE A 182 11.35 6.22 -30.84
C ILE A 182 10.54 5.61 -31.99
N GLU A 183 9.80 4.53 -31.73
CA GLU A 183 8.98 3.85 -32.73
C GLU A 183 7.80 4.72 -33.23
N VAL A 184 7.06 5.35 -32.30
CA VAL A 184 5.86 6.12 -32.63
C VAL A 184 6.19 7.44 -33.33
N PHE A 185 7.24 8.13 -32.86
CA PHE A 185 7.57 9.47 -33.35
C PHE A 185 8.74 9.49 -34.33
N ASN A 186 9.37 8.35 -34.60
CA ASN A 186 10.56 8.20 -35.45
C ASN A 186 11.67 9.21 -35.07
N VAL A 187 11.83 9.45 -33.77
CA VAL A 187 12.79 10.40 -33.20
C VAL A 187 14.03 9.69 -32.67
N THR A 188 15.20 10.29 -32.86
CA THR A 188 16.44 9.82 -32.24
C THR A 188 16.64 10.53 -30.90
N ILE A 189 16.50 9.80 -29.78
CA ILE A 189 16.75 10.35 -28.44
C ILE A 189 18.26 10.30 -28.18
N LYS A 190 18.90 11.46 -28.03
CA LYS A 190 20.31 11.53 -27.60
C LYS A 190 20.44 11.07 -26.14
N PRO A 191 21.54 10.38 -25.78
CA PRO A 191 21.80 9.92 -24.42
C PRO A 191 21.89 11.08 -23.42
#